data_AF-A0A396JLZ9-F1
#
_entry.id   AF-A0A396JLZ9-F1
#
_cell.length_a   1.000
_cell.length_b   1.000
_cell.length_c   1.000
_cell.angle_alpha   90.00
_cell.angle_beta   90.00
_cell.angle_gamma   90.00
#
_symmetry.space_group_name_H-M   'P 1'
#
loop_
_entity.id
_entity.type
_entity.pdbx_description
1 polymer ?
#
loop_
_entity_poly.entity_id
_entity_poly.type
_entity_poly.pdbx_seq_one_letter_code
_entity_poly.pdbx_strand_id
1 'polypeptide(L)'
;MDPKSAKELPKRHSNRKRKVDIVENSPQETLTNVSSAENGNGKSIGDDNFPYEDFVDKHFITEKYHKEFAKWESEIFHVLLSAPIQSVALVRCLEQSFGDLKKKCKTYIEENAELKNKLSELFLQKSELVERVEGLMEENTKIKIKLNIKEDIVEKKELETKDLTAEIEELKAKIEESRDEIPMHHKAGFDKALKKVSVSISEIKP
;
A
#
# COMPACT_ATOMS: atom_id res chain seq x y z
N MET A 1 25.78 -35.65 31.60
CA MET A 1 25.89 -36.39 30.32
C MET A 1 24.57 -36.18 29.62
N ASP A 2 24.44 -35.05 28.94
CA ASP A 2 23.18 -34.52 28.41
C ASP A 2 23.10 -34.77 26.90
N PRO A 3 21.93 -35.16 26.36
CA PRO A 3 21.78 -35.40 24.93
C PRO A 3 21.51 -34.09 24.17
N LYS A 4 22.45 -33.79 23.26
CA LYS A 4 22.42 -32.97 22.04
C LYS A 4 21.09 -32.27 21.67
N SER A 5 21.13 -30.93 21.62
CA SER A 5 20.08 -30.07 21.04
C SER A 5 20.08 -30.15 19.52
N ALA A 6 18.93 -30.46 18.92
CA ALA A 6 18.68 -30.30 17.49
C ALA A 6 18.32 -28.83 17.18
N LYS A 7 19.03 -28.22 16.23
CA LYS A 7 18.72 -26.90 15.66
C LYS A 7 17.49 -27.01 14.75
N GLU A 8 16.42 -26.29 15.09
CA GLU A 8 15.29 -26.06 14.18
C GLU A 8 15.65 -24.98 13.15
N LEU A 9 15.39 -25.26 11.87
CA LEU A 9 15.46 -24.32 10.75
C LEU A 9 14.05 -23.79 10.45
N PRO A 10 13.88 -22.52 10.00
CA PRO A 10 12.57 -21.95 9.76
C PRO A 10 11.90 -22.50 8.48
N LYS A 11 10.63 -22.88 8.61
CA LYS A 11 9.74 -23.33 7.53
C LYS A 11 9.52 -22.23 6.49
N ARG A 12 9.85 -22.55 5.23
CA ARG A 12 9.45 -21.79 4.03
C ARG A 12 7.96 -21.99 3.76
N HIS A 13 7.16 -20.93 3.82
CA HIS A 13 5.79 -20.95 3.29
C HIS A 13 5.77 -20.43 1.85
N SER A 14 5.32 -21.32 0.96
CA SER A 14 5.07 -21.11 -0.46
C SER A 14 3.73 -20.38 -0.64
N ASN A 15 3.76 -19.15 -1.15
CA ASN A 15 2.56 -18.40 -1.53
C ASN A 15 2.35 -18.51 -3.05
N ARG A 16 1.55 -19.50 -3.46
CA ARG A 16 1.08 -19.67 -4.85
C ARG A 16 -0.07 -18.70 -5.10
N LYS A 17 0.17 -17.70 -5.97
CA LYS A 17 -0.82 -16.72 -6.45
C LYS A 17 -2.00 -17.41 -7.14
N ARG A 18 -3.24 -17.05 -6.76
CA ARG A 18 -4.43 -17.19 -7.61
C ARG A 18 -4.99 -15.79 -7.87
N LYS A 19 -5.11 -15.45 -9.15
CA LYS A 19 -5.82 -14.26 -9.66
C LYS A 19 -7.30 -14.37 -9.28
N VAL A 20 -7.89 -13.27 -8.84
CA VAL A 20 -9.35 -13.08 -8.80
C VAL A 20 -9.60 -11.80 -9.58
N ASP A 21 -10.28 -11.94 -10.71
CA ASP A 21 -10.77 -10.84 -11.52
C ASP A 21 -11.88 -10.12 -10.74
N ILE A 22 -11.73 -8.81 -10.56
CA ILE A 22 -12.76 -7.94 -9.95
C ILE A 22 -13.71 -7.56 -11.08
N VAL A 23 -14.89 -8.18 -11.10
CA VAL A 23 -16.02 -7.72 -11.91
C VAL A 23 -16.72 -6.60 -11.14
N GLU A 24 -16.63 -5.42 -11.71
CA GLU A 24 -17.32 -4.19 -11.36
C GLU A 24 -18.84 -4.38 -11.56
N ASN A 25 -19.61 -4.35 -10.47
CA ASN A 25 -21.07 -4.26 -10.54
C ASN A 25 -21.54 -3.14 -9.61
N SER A 26 -21.78 -1.97 -10.21
CA SER A 26 -22.49 -0.85 -9.63
C SER A 26 -24.00 -1.11 -9.74
N PRO A 27 -24.81 -1.11 -8.66
CA PRO A 27 -26.26 -1.18 -8.80
C PRO A 27 -26.81 0.20 -9.14
N GLN A 28 -27.33 0.36 -10.36
CA GLN A 28 -28.24 1.44 -10.71
C GLN A 28 -29.56 1.24 -9.96
N GLU A 29 -29.96 2.20 -9.13
CA GLU A 29 -31.28 2.22 -8.48
C GLU A 29 -32.35 2.69 -9.48
N THR A 30 -33.11 1.75 -10.02
CA THR A 30 -34.38 2.04 -10.72
C THR A 30 -35.50 2.22 -9.69
N LEU A 31 -35.98 3.47 -9.54
CA LEU A 31 -37.20 3.81 -8.81
C LEU A 31 -38.40 3.10 -9.44
N THR A 32 -38.94 2.09 -8.76
CA THR A 32 -40.21 1.47 -9.14
C THR A 32 -41.28 1.88 -8.13
N ASN A 33 -42.26 2.65 -8.62
CA ASN A 33 -43.48 3.02 -7.90
C ASN A 33 -44.19 1.76 -7.40
N VAL A 34 -44.58 1.72 -6.12
CA VAL A 34 -45.45 0.67 -5.58
C VAL A 34 -46.80 1.29 -5.22
N SER A 35 -47.83 0.88 -5.98
CA SER A 35 -49.25 1.11 -5.71
C SER A 35 -49.74 0.24 -4.55
N SER A 36 -50.68 0.78 -3.77
CA SER A 36 -51.39 0.12 -2.66
C SER A 36 -52.22 -1.11 -3.05
N ALA A 37 -52.33 -2.03 -2.09
CA ALA A 37 -53.35 -3.07 -1.78
C ALA A 37 -52.62 -4.38 -1.43
N GLU A 38 -53.03 -5.25 -0.51
CA GLU A 38 -54.35 -5.63 -0.03
C GLU A 38 -54.15 -6.46 1.26
N ASN A 39 -55.19 -6.58 2.09
CA ASN A 39 -55.18 -7.33 3.35
C ASN A 39 -54.58 -8.75 3.20
N GLY A 40 -53.45 -9.02 3.87
CA GLY A 40 -52.81 -10.33 3.86
C GLY A 40 -52.12 -10.60 5.20
N ASN A 41 -52.42 -11.77 5.78
CA ASN A 41 -51.82 -12.35 6.98
C ASN A 41 -50.31 -12.05 7.07
N GLY A 42 -49.82 -11.79 8.28
CA GLY A 42 -48.41 -11.53 8.62
C GLY A 42 -47.45 -12.62 8.14
N LYS A 43 -47.18 -12.61 6.84
CA LYS A 43 -46.16 -13.37 6.14
C LYS A 43 -45.14 -12.33 5.68
N SER A 44 -43.88 -12.64 5.96
CA SER A 44 -42.71 -11.77 5.86
C SER A 44 -42.82 -10.68 4.79
N ILE A 45 -42.55 -9.43 5.21
CA ILE A 45 -42.34 -8.27 4.31
C ILE A 45 -40.91 -8.32 3.74
N GLY A 46 -40.31 -9.52 3.68
CA GLY A 46 -39.00 -9.78 3.11
C GLY A 46 -39.19 -10.29 1.69
N ASP A 47 -38.85 -9.45 0.71
CA ASP A 47 -38.41 -9.96 -0.59
C ASP A 47 -37.16 -10.82 -0.34
N ASP A 48 -37.13 -12.06 -0.85
CA ASP A 48 -36.15 -13.13 -0.55
C ASP A 48 -34.67 -12.74 -0.80
N ASN A 49 -34.42 -11.50 -1.24
CA ASN A 49 -33.10 -10.92 -1.51
C ASN A 49 -32.66 -9.84 -0.50
N PHE A 50 -33.38 -9.60 0.61
CA PHE A 50 -32.94 -8.62 1.60
C PHE A 50 -31.77 -9.18 2.44
N PRO A 51 -30.53 -8.68 2.28
CA PRO A 51 -29.33 -9.30 2.83
C PRO A 51 -29.18 -9.17 4.36
N TYR A 52 -30.19 -8.61 5.03
CA TYR A 52 -30.23 -8.42 6.48
C TYR A 52 -31.51 -8.98 7.11
N GLU A 53 -32.29 -9.78 6.40
CA GLU A 53 -33.52 -10.39 6.95
C GLU A 53 -33.20 -11.21 8.21
N ASP A 54 -32.16 -12.05 8.14
CA ASP A 54 -31.63 -12.80 9.28
C ASP A 54 -31.17 -11.89 10.45
N PHE A 55 -30.70 -10.68 10.17
CA PHE A 55 -30.26 -9.74 11.20
C PHE A 55 -31.46 -9.03 11.86
N VAL A 56 -32.46 -8.66 11.07
CA VAL A 56 -33.69 -8.03 11.55
C VAL A 56 -34.53 -9.04 12.34
N ASP A 57 -34.71 -10.26 11.85
CA ASP A 57 -35.45 -11.31 12.54
C ASP A 57 -34.82 -11.69 13.87
N LYS A 58 -33.49 -11.80 13.91
CA LYS A 58 -32.75 -12.19 15.11
C LYS A 58 -32.76 -11.11 16.20
N HIS A 59 -32.84 -9.83 15.83
CA HIS A 59 -32.75 -8.70 16.77
C HIS A 59 -34.09 -8.00 17.06
N PHE A 60 -35.07 -8.07 16.16
CA PHE A 60 -36.36 -7.39 16.30
C PHE A 60 -37.55 -8.35 16.40
N ILE A 61 -37.49 -9.53 15.77
CA ILE A 61 -38.56 -10.55 15.82
C ILE A 61 -38.14 -11.71 16.72
N THR A 62 -37.61 -11.42 17.90
CA THR A 62 -37.43 -12.49 18.88
C THR A 62 -38.81 -12.83 19.46
N GLU A 63 -39.25 -14.07 19.31
CA GLU A 63 -40.47 -14.67 19.91
C GLU A 63 -40.65 -14.31 21.41
N LYS A 64 -39.54 -13.99 22.08
CA LYS A 64 -39.47 -13.45 23.45
C LYS A 64 -40.22 -12.12 23.61
N TYR A 65 -40.00 -11.16 22.70
CA TYR A 65 -40.70 -9.87 22.74
C TYR A 65 -42.19 -10.06 22.41
N HIS A 66 -42.56 -10.96 21.50
CA HIS A 66 -43.96 -11.27 21.21
C HIS A 66 -44.70 -11.88 22.40
N LYS A 67 -44.10 -12.85 23.12
CA LYS A 67 -44.70 -13.45 24.32
C LYS A 67 -44.82 -12.46 25.47
N GLU A 68 -43.80 -11.61 25.66
CA GLU A 68 -43.84 -10.55 26.66
C GLU A 68 -44.89 -9.48 26.30
N PHE A 69 -45.01 -9.11 25.03
CA PHE A 69 -46.00 -8.15 24.53
C PHE A 69 -47.43 -8.69 24.65
N ALA A 70 -47.68 -9.95 24.29
CA ALA A 70 -49.00 -10.59 24.40
C ALA A 70 -49.46 -10.73 25.87
N LYS A 71 -48.53 -11.02 26.79
CA LYS A 71 -48.79 -11.03 28.23
C LYS A 71 -49.11 -9.62 28.74
N TRP A 72 -48.34 -8.62 28.30
CA TRP A 72 -48.61 -7.21 28.59
C TRP A 72 -49.97 -6.76 28.06
N GLU A 73 -50.33 -7.14 26.83
CA GLU A 73 -51.62 -6.84 26.21
C GLU A 73 -52.78 -7.38 27.06
N SER A 74 -52.70 -8.65 27.48
CA SER A 74 -53.74 -9.28 28.29
C SER A 74 -53.91 -8.63 29.68
N GLU A 75 -52.80 -8.33 30.37
CA GLU A 75 -52.84 -7.71 31.71
C GLU A 75 -53.31 -6.24 31.65
N ILE A 76 -52.88 -5.49 30.63
CA ILE A 76 -53.27 -4.10 30.40
C ILE A 76 -54.75 -4.00 30.05
N PHE A 77 -55.26 -4.84 29.14
CA PHE A 77 -56.67 -4.83 28.74
C PHE A 77 -57.63 -5.11 29.92
N HIS A 78 -57.28 -6.03 30.83
CA HIS A 78 -58.10 -6.32 32.02
C HIS A 78 -58.12 -5.18 33.05
N VAL A 79 -57.01 -4.46 33.22
CA VAL A 79 -56.90 -3.29 34.11
C VAL A 79 -57.63 -2.07 33.50
N LEU A 80 -57.53 -1.87 32.18
CA LEU A 80 -58.21 -0.79 31.47
C LEU A 80 -59.75 -0.89 31.50
N LEU A 81 -60.29 -2.12 31.48
CA LEU A 81 -61.74 -2.36 31.49
C LEU A 81 -62.38 -2.23 32.89
N SER A 82 -61.59 -2.24 33.97
CA SER A 82 -62.10 -2.31 35.35
C SER A 82 -62.15 -0.97 36.08
N ALA A 83 -61.43 0.07 35.63
CA ALA A 83 -61.56 1.43 36.17
C ALA A 83 -61.18 2.53 35.14
N PRO A 84 -62.09 3.46 34.78
CA PRO A 84 -61.82 4.53 33.80
C PRO A 84 -60.70 5.52 34.20
N ILE A 85 -60.27 5.53 35.47
CA ILE A 85 -59.12 6.33 35.92
C ILE A 85 -57.78 5.64 35.55
N GLN A 86 -57.75 4.31 35.56
CA GLN A 86 -56.55 3.53 35.22
C GLN A 86 -56.26 3.58 33.71
N SER A 87 -57.29 3.63 32.87
CA SER A 87 -57.13 3.80 31.42
C SER A 87 -56.46 5.11 31.03
N VAL A 88 -56.87 6.23 31.66
CA VAL A 88 -56.28 7.56 31.41
C VAL A 88 -54.81 7.62 31.84
N ALA A 89 -54.46 7.02 32.98
CA ALA A 89 -53.08 6.95 33.44
C ALA A 89 -52.19 6.15 32.46
N LEU A 90 -52.72 5.04 31.95
CA LEU A 90 -52.01 4.16 31.02
C LEU A 90 -51.80 4.84 29.65
N VAL A 91 -52.82 5.52 29.12
CA VAL A 91 -52.70 6.35 27.90
C VAL A 91 -51.62 7.42 28.06
N ARG A 92 -51.60 8.13 29.19
CA ARG A 92 -50.58 9.16 29.44
C ARG A 92 -49.16 8.58 29.51
N CYS A 93 -48.98 7.41 30.13
CA CYS A 93 -47.69 6.71 30.14
C CYS A 93 -47.25 6.30 28.73
N LEU A 94 -48.18 5.78 27.92
CA LEU A 94 -47.91 5.41 26.53
C LEU A 94 -47.52 6.64 25.69
N GLU A 95 -48.27 7.74 25.78
CA GLU A 95 -47.96 9.01 25.11
C GLU A 95 -46.54 9.49 25.43
N GLN A 96 -46.15 9.44 26.70
CA GLN A 96 -44.82 9.87 27.13
C GLN A 96 -43.73 8.95 26.59
N SER A 97 -43.91 7.63 26.68
CA SER A 97 -42.96 6.65 26.13
C SER A 97 -42.79 6.80 24.61
N PHE A 98 -43.88 7.07 23.88
CA PHE A 98 -43.88 7.29 22.45
C PHE A 98 -43.19 8.60 22.08
N GLY A 99 -43.40 9.65 22.88
CA GLY A 99 -42.70 10.93 22.74
C GLY A 99 -41.18 10.79 22.92
N ASP A 100 -40.73 10.03 23.91
CA ASP A 100 -39.31 9.80 24.16
C ASP A 100 -38.68 8.90 23.08
N LEU A 101 -39.40 7.87 22.63
CA LEU A 101 -38.97 7.04 21.51
C LEU A 101 -38.84 7.87 20.23
N LYS A 102 -39.81 8.74 19.93
CA LYS A 102 -39.78 9.64 18.77
C LYS A 102 -38.55 10.55 18.80
N LYS A 103 -38.18 11.09 19.96
CA LYS A 103 -36.96 11.90 20.12
C LYS A 103 -35.70 11.08 19.84
N LYS A 104 -35.61 9.87 20.39
CA LYS A 104 -34.47 8.95 20.15
C LYS A 104 -34.33 8.56 18.67
N CYS A 105 -35.44 8.27 18.00
CA CYS A 105 -35.42 8.00 16.56
C CYS A 105 -34.90 9.21 15.78
N LYS A 106 -35.29 10.43 16.16
CA LYS A 106 -34.79 11.63 15.50
C LYS A 106 -33.28 11.81 15.67
N THR A 107 -32.75 11.61 16.88
CA THR A 107 -31.30 11.68 17.12
C THR A 107 -30.55 10.61 16.34
N TYR A 108 -31.05 9.38 16.25
CA TYR A 108 -30.41 8.33 15.44
C TYR A 108 -30.42 8.62 13.95
N ILE A 109 -31.47 9.26 13.42
CA ILE A 109 -31.51 9.71 12.02
C ILE A 109 -30.43 10.77 11.76
N GLU A 110 -30.29 11.74 12.67
CA GLU A 110 -29.27 12.80 12.58
C GLU A 110 -27.85 12.22 12.66
N GLU A 111 -27.59 11.32 13.62
CA GLU A 111 -26.30 10.61 13.76
C GLU A 111 -25.97 9.77 12.52
N ASN A 112 -26.94 9.04 11.96
CA ASN A 112 -26.75 8.25 10.75
C ASN A 112 -26.42 9.13 9.54
N ALA A 113 -27.05 10.30 9.41
CA ALA A 113 -26.73 11.26 8.36
C ALA A 113 -25.29 11.78 8.50
N GLU A 114 -24.86 12.10 9.72
CA GLU A 114 -23.48 12.54 9.99
C GLU A 114 -22.46 11.44 9.67
N LEU A 115 -22.71 10.20 10.07
CA LEU A 115 -21.85 9.06 9.78
C LEU A 115 -21.75 8.80 8.28
N LYS A 116 -22.86 8.91 7.53
CA LYS A 116 -22.87 8.76 6.07
C LYS A 116 -22.04 9.85 5.38
N ASN A 117 -22.07 11.07 5.89
CA ASN A 117 -21.24 12.17 5.38
C ASN A 117 -19.76 11.92 5.67
N LYS A 118 -19.40 11.56 6.91
CA LYS A 118 -18.02 11.21 7.28
C LYS A 118 -17.47 10.05 6.44
N LEU A 119 -18.29 9.05 6.17
CA LEU A 119 -17.89 7.92 5.33
C LEU A 119 -17.59 8.36 3.88
N SER A 120 -18.42 9.23 3.32
CA SER A 120 -18.21 9.81 1.98
C SER A 120 -16.92 10.62 1.91
N GLU A 121 -16.67 11.45 2.93
CA GLU A 121 -15.44 12.26 3.02
C GLU A 121 -14.19 11.38 3.11
N LEU A 122 -14.22 10.34 3.96
CA LEU A 122 -13.11 9.38 4.08
C LEU A 122 -12.86 8.62 2.77
N PHE A 123 -13.91 8.31 2.00
CA PHE A 123 -13.77 7.67 0.71
C PHE A 123 -13.06 8.58 -0.30
N LEU A 124 -13.41 9.86 -0.31
CA LEU A 124 -12.76 10.87 -1.16
C LEU A 124 -11.27 11.03 -0.77
N GLN A 125 -10.98 11.21 0.52
CA GLN A 125 -9.61 11.32 1.02
C GLN A 125 -8.77 10.07 0.70
N LYS A 126 -9.38 8.88 0.78
CA LYS A 126 -8.73 7.63 0.39
C LYS A 126 -8.35 7.64 -1.10
N SER A 127 -9.25 8.12 -1.98
CA SER A 127 -8.98 8.20 -3.42
C SER A 127 -7.80 9.13 -3.71
N GLU A 128 -7.78 10.32 -3.11
CA GLU A 128 -6.68 11.28 -3.27
C GLU A 128 -5.34 10.73 -2.76
N LEU A 129 -5.36 9.98 -1.65
CA LEU A 129 -4.16 9.33 -1.13
C LEU A 129 -3.64 8.23 -2.05
N VAL A 130 -4.53 7.45 -2.67
CA VAL A 130 -4.15 6.42 -3.65
C VAL A 130 -3.46 7.07 -4.86
N GLU A 131 -4.06 8.10 -5.45
CA GLU A 131 -3.45 8.84 -6.57
C GLU A 131 -2.09 9.44 -6.21
N ARG A 132 -1.97 10.01 -4.99
CA ARG A 132 -0.69 10.56 -4.52
C ARG A 132 0.38 9.48 -4.37
N VAL A 133 0.02 8.31 -3.86
CA VAL A 133 0.95 7.18 -3.72
C VAL A 133 1.41 6.67 -5.08
N GLU A 134 0.51 6.60 -6.06
CA GLU A 134 0.84 6.24 -7.44
C GLU A 134 1.82 7.25 -8.06
N GLY A 135 1.56 8.55 -7.93
CA GLY A 135 2.47 9.60 -8.42
C GLY A 135 3.86 9.53 -7.79
N LEU A 136 3.95 9.28 -6.48
CA LEU A 136 5.23 9.11 -5.78
C LEU A 136 5.97 7.85 -6.21
N MET A 137 5.26 6.74 -6.47
CA MET A 137 5.88 5.52 -7.01
C MET A 137 6.47 5.79 -8.39
N GLU A 138 5.76 6.47 -9.28
CA GLU A 138 6.28 6.85 -10.59
C GLU A 138 7.51 7.74 -10.48
N GLU A 139 7.49 8.77 -9.62
CA GLU A 139 8.64 9.65 -9.43
C GLU A 139 9.86 8.87 -8.91
N ASN A 140 9.65 7.95 -7.95
CA ASN A 140 10.71 7.11 -7.43
C ASN A 140 11.32 6.20 -8.51
N THR A 141 10.50 5.61 -9.39
CA THR A 141 11.03 4.84 -10.54
C THR A 141 11.88 5.69 -11.47
N LYS A 142 11.46 6.93 -11.76
CA LYS A 142 12.23 7.88 -12.59
C LYS A 142 13.56 8.24 -11.94
N ILE A 143 13.58 8.46 -10.62
CA ILE A 143 14.80 8.72 -9.86
C ILE A 143 15.74 7.52 -9.90
N LYS A 144 15.22 6.31 -9.70
CA LYS A 144 16.02 5.07 -9.74
C LYS A 144 16.68 4.85 -11.10
N ILE A 145 15.95 5.09 -12.20
CA ILE A 145 16.52 5.02 -13.55
C ILE A 145 17.64 6.06 -13.73
N LYS A 146 17.42 7.30 -13.30
CA LYS A 146 18.46 8.35 -13.36
C LYS A 146 19.69 8.00 -12.54
N LEU A 147 19.53 7.34 -11.40
CA LEU A 147 20.62 6.89 -10.55
C LEU A 147 21.44 5.81 -11.25
N ASN A 148 20.81 4.77 -11.79
CA ASN A 148 21.49 3.70 -12.53
C ASN A 148 22.31 4.26 -13.70
N ILE A 149 21.74 5.19 -14.49
CA ILE A 149 22.48 5.83 -15.60
C ILE A 149 23.72 6.57 -15.10
N LYS A 150 23.63 7.23 -13.94
CA LYS A 150 24.78 7.92 -13.35
C LYS A 150 25.84 6.93 -12.85
N GLU A 151 25.43 5.81 -12.26
CA GLU A 151 26.33 4.72 -11.84
C GLU A 151 27.08 4.16 -13.05
N ASP A 152 26.38 3.83 -14.15
CA ASP A 152 27.01 3.36 -15.40
C ASP A 152 28.04 4.36 -15.95
N ILE A 153 27.75 5.66 -15.89
CA ILE A 153 28.68 6.72 -16.32
C ILE A 153 29.92 6.77 -15.41
N VAL A 154 29.74 6.61 -14.10
CA VAL A 154 30.86 6.60 -13.14
C VAL A 154 31.74 5.39 -13.37
N GLU A 155 31.17 4.19 -13.48
CA GLU A 155 31.92 2.96 -13.76
C GLU A 155 32.75 3.07 -15.05
N LYS A 156 32.16 3.64 -16.11
CA LYS A 156 32.87 3.87 -17.38
C LYS A 156 34.06 4.82 -17.19
N LYS A 157 33.89 5.92 -16.44
CA LYS A 157 34.98 6.87 -16.16
C LYS A 157 36.06 6.28 -15.28
N GLU A 158 35.70 5.44 -14.31
CA GLU A 158 36.66 4.71 -13.49
C GLU A 158 37.51 3.74 -14.32
N LEU A 159 36.92 3.09 -15.32
CA LEU A 159 37.67 2.25 -16.25
C LEU A 159 38.62 3.08 -17.10
N GLU A 160 38.13 4.16 -17.72
CA GLU A 160 38.94 5.07 -18.54
C GLU A 160 40.10 5.69 -17.76
N THR A 161 39.89 6.07 -16.49
CA THR A 161 40.95 6.60 -15.63
C THR A 161 42.00 5.54 -15.28
N LYS A 162 41.61 4.28 -15.07
CA LYS A 162 42.56 3.17 -14.88
C LYS A 162 43.42 2.95 -16.13
N ASP A 163 42.79 2.92 -17.30
CA ASP A 163 43.49 2.72 -18.58
C ASP A 163 44.50 3.86 -18.83
N LEU A 164 44.08 5.11 -18.65
CA LEU A 164 44.96 6.28 -18.78
C LEU A 164 46.10 6.27 -17.75
N THR A 165 45.84 5.82 -16.52
CA THR A 165 46.87 5.71 -15.49
C THR A 165 47.94 4.68 -15.87
N ALA A 166 47.52 3.53 -16.41
CA ALA A 166 48.44 2.51 -16.90
C ALA A 166 49.29 3.02 -18.08
N GLU A 167 48.68 3.73 -19.03
CA GLU A 167 49.41 4.35 -20.16
C GLU A 167 50.43 5.38 -19.67
N ILE A 168 50.08 6.20 -18.67
CA ILE A 168 51.01 7.16 -18.06
C ILE A 168 52.19 6.45 -17.39
N GLU A 169 51.96 5.34 -16.68
CA GLU A 169 53.04 4.57 -16.07
C GLU A 169 53.98 3.94 -17.12
N GLU A 170 53.43 3.40 -18.20
CA GLU A 170 54.22 2.87 -19.31
C GLU A 170 55.06 3.96 -19.99
N LEU A 171 54.47 5.13 -20.25
CA LEU A 171 55.19 6.27 -20.83
C LEU A 171 56.30 6.79 -19.89
N LYS A 172 56.04 6.85 -18.58
CA LYS A 172 57.07 7.20 -17.59
C LYS A 172 58.24 6.23 -17.63
N ALA A 173 57.97 4.93 -17.70
CA ALA A 173 59.02 3.91 -17.79
C ALA A 173 59.87 4.08 -19.06
N LYS A 174 59.24 4.28 -20.23
CA LYS A 174 59.94 4.54 -21.50
C LYS A 174 60.80 5.82 -21.46
N ILE A 175 60.32 6.87 -20.80
CA ILE A 175 61.07 8.12 -20.63
C ILE A 175 62.31 7.86 -19.75
N GLU A 176 62.18 7.12 -18.66
CA GLU A 176 63.31 6.83 -17.78
C GLU A 176 64.37 5.94 -18.47
N GLU A 177 63.94 4.90 -19.21
CA GLU A 177 64.82 4.09 -20.05
C GLU A 177 65.58 4.94 -21.08
N SER A 178 64.85 5.78 -21.83
CA SER A 178 65.46 6.69 -22.82
C SER A 178 66.46 7.66 -22.18
N ARG A 179 66.14 8.15 -20.97
CA ARG A 179 67.01 9.06 -20.21
C ARG A 179 68.33 8.39 -19.82
N ASP A 180 68.31 7.11 -19.50
CA ASP A 180 69.50 6.32 -19.15
C ASP A 180 70.31 5.90 -20.40
N GLU A 181 69.65 5.61 -21.52
CA GLU A 181 70.29 5.19 -22.77
C GLU A 181 71.01 6.33 -23.50
N ILE A 182 70.43 7.53 -23.53
CA ILE A 182 70.98 8.68 -24.28
C ILE A 182 72.46 8.96 -23.91
N PRO A 183 72.84 9.10 -22.62
CA PRO A 183 74.24 9.29 -22.22
C PRO A 183 75.16 8.14 -22.64
N MET A 184 74.68 6.89 -22.55
CA MET A 184 75.44 5.71 -22.98
C MET A 184 75.74 5.75 -24.48
N HIS A 185 74.74 6.07 -25.30
CA HIS A 185 74.91 6.22 -26.74
C HIS A 185 75.84 7.38 -27.10
N HIS A 186 75.70 8.53 -26.43
CA HIS A 186 76.60 9.67 -26.63
C HIS A 186 78.05 9.33 -26.28
N LYS A 187 78.28 8.67 -25.14
CA LYS A 187 79.62 8.24 -24.72
C LYS A 187 80.21 7.23 -25.69
N ALA A 188 79.45 6.21 -26.07
CA ALA A 188 79.89 5.20 -27.04
C ALA A 188 80.22 5.83 -28.41
N GLY A 189 79.41 6.80 -28.87
CA GLY A 189 79.66 7.56 -30.09
C GLY A 189 80.94 8.39 -30.02
N PHE A 190 81.14 9.09 -28.91
CA PHE A 190 82.34 9.89 -28.65
C PHE A 190 83.61 9.04 -28.60
N ASP A 191 83.60 7.93 -27.86
CA ASP A 191 84.72 6.99 -27.75
C ASP A 191 85.08 6.40 -29.13
N LYS A 192 84.07 6.08 -29.95
CA LYS A 192 84.26 5.59 -31.32
C LYS A 192 84.89 6.65 -32.22
N ALA A 193 84.51 7.92 -32.08
CA ALA A 193 85.10 9.03 -32.83
C ALA A 193 86.57 9.25 -32.42
N LEU A 194 86.88 9.27 -31.12
CA LEU A 194 88.25 9.38 -30.61
C LEU A 194 89.17 8.27 -31.13
N LYS A 195 88.67 7.03 -31.17
CA LYS A 195 89.43 5.89 -31.70
C LYS A 195 89.77 6.07 -33.18
N LYS A 196 88.81 6.54 -34.00
CA LYS A 196 89.06 6.84 -35.41
C LYS A 196 90.13 7.92 -35.58
N VAL A 197 90.02 9.02 -34.85
CA VAL A 197 91.00 10.11 -34.88
C VAL A 197 92.40 9.61 -34.48
N SER A 198 92.49 8.79 -33.43
CA SER A 198 93.76 8.23 -32.97
C SER A 198 94.42 7.31 -34.02
N VAL A 199 93.63 6.48 -34.70
CA VAL A 199 94.12 5.64 -35.83
C VAL A 199 94.61 6.53 -36.97
N SER A 200 93.81 7.53 -37.38
CA SER A 200 94.20 8.47 -38.44
C SER A 200 95.49 9.24 -38.10
N ILE A 201 95.66 9.68 -36.85
CA ILE A 201 96.92 10.33 -36.41
C ILE A 201 98.10 9.35 -36.45
N SER A 202 97.88 8.08 -36.11
CA SER A 202 98.93 7.05 -36.10
C SER A 202 99.38 6.65 -37.51
N GLU A 203 98.49 6.75 -38.50
CA GLU A 203 98.78 6.55 -39.93
C GLU A 203 99.49 7.75 -40.57
N ILE A 204 99.50 8.92 -39.91
CA ILE A 204 100.18 10.16 -40.34
C ILE A 204 101.61 10.26 -39.76
N LYS A 205 102.29 9.13 -39.50
CA LYS A 205 103.74 9.19 -39.27
C LYS A 205 104.48 9.50 -40.59
N PRO A 206 105.50 10.37 -40.58
CA PRO A 206 106.29 10.72 -41.76
C PRO A 206 107.06 9.52 -42.34
#